data_AF-A0A8J5ZB79-F1
#
_entry.id   AF-A0A8J5ZB79-F1
#
_cell.length_a   1.000
_cell.length_b   1.000
_cell.length_c   1.000
_cell.angle_alpha   90.00
_cell.angle_beta   90.00
_cell.angle_gamma   90.00
#
_symmetry.space_group_name_H-M   'P 1'
#
loop_
_entity.id
_entity.type
_entity.pdbx_description
1 polymer ?
#
loop_
_entity_poly.entity_id
_entity_poly.type
_entity_poly.pdbx_seq_one_letter_code
_entity_poly.pdbx_strand_id
1 'polypeptide(L)'
;MLRYQWKDADRERVGTSSRQKQKFTYTAGSRSFACVAQAAEASSGQKVGRLQLFDITHRKKDGTPMTSEAAEIMDKLKDKKAEYEATASTDSSVNFEDIDNRIINEVLGPESQSQAEVQRLKDQIVQIQNEKISQLRVEAAAREAEAAAREEEQNKKYNELQLQLQSMMTMFQQFQNPPF
;
A
#
# COMPACT_ATOMS: atom_id res chain seq x y z
N MET A 1 -11.69 5.31 -37.06
CA MET A 1 -12.67 5.66 -36.01
C MET A 1 -13.69 4.53 -35.91
N LEU A 2 -13.64 3.70 -34.86
CA LEU A 2 -14.62 2.63 -34.62
C LEU A 2 -15.74 3.20 -33.73
N ARG A 3 -16.95 3.30 -34.28
CA ARG A 3 -18.15 3.65 -33.52
C ARG A 3 -18.69 2.39 -32.84
N TYR A 4 -18.60 2.33 -31.51
CA TYR A 4 -19.30 1.31 -30.73
C TYR A 4 -20.81 1.57 -30.82
N GLN A 5 -21.51 0.74 -31.59
CA GLN A 5 -22.96 0.65 -31.55
C GLN A 5 -23.36 -0.15 -30.32
N TRP A 6 -23.83 0.53 -29.28
CA TRP A 6 -24.65 -0.14 -28.27
C TRP A 6 -26.02 -0.35 -28.91
N LYS A 7 -26.27 -1.57 -29.41
CA LYS A 7 -27.65 -2.04 -29.59
C LYS A 7 -28.30 -1.97 -28.22
N ASP A 8 -29.47 -1.34 -28.14
CA ASP A 8 -30.33 -1.28 -26.97
C ASP A 8 -30.63 -2.71 -26.48
N ALA A 9 -29.71 -3.26 -25.69
CA ALA A 9 -29.94 -4.48 -24.96
C ALA A 9 -30.95 -4.12 -23.89
N ASP A 10 -32.14 -4.70 -24.00
CA ASP A 10 -33.23 -4.54 -23.05
C ASP A 10 -32.69 -4.71 -21.63
N ARG A 11 -32.56 -3.58 -20.93
CA ARG A 11 -31.82 -3.45 -19.67
C ARG A 11 -32.44 -4.34 -18.59
N GLU A 12 -33.73 -4.63 -18.71
CA GLU A 12 -34.49 -5.52 -17.85
C GLU A 12 -34.10 -7.00 -18.05
N ARG A 13 -33.95 -7.43 -19.31
CA ARG A 13 -33.51 -8.79 -19.68
C ARG A 13 -32.05 -9.05 -19.28
N VAL A 14 -31.19 -8.04 -19.42
CA VAL A 14 -29.79 -8.11 -18.95
C VAL A 14 -29.76 -8.21 -17.41
N GLY A 15 -30.58 -7.41 -16.72
CA GLY A 15 -30.67 -7.44 -15.25
C GLY A 15 -31.15 -8.79 -14.69
N THR A 16 -32.18 -9.39 -15.29
CA THR A 16 -32.73 -10.69 -14.86
C THR A 16 -31.77 -11.85 -15.12
N SER A 17 -31.15 -11.92 -16.30
CA SER A 17 -30.15 -12.96 -16.62
C SER A 17 -28.89 -12.85 -15.76
N SER A 18 -28.48 -11.63 -15.36
CA SER A 18 -27.36 -11.42 -14.45
C SER A 18 -27.70 -11.83 -13.02
N ARG A 19 -28.92 -11.53 -12.53
CA ARG A 19 -29.42 -12.00 -11.22
C ARG A 19 -29.52 -13.53 -11.16
N GLN A 20 -29.98 -14.18 -12.23
CA GLN A 20 -30.04 -15.65 -12.31
C GLN A 20 -28.67 -16.33 -12.20
N LYS A 21 -27.60 -15.65 -12.62
CA LYS A 21 -26.22 -16.14 -12.51
C LYS A 21 -25.54 -15.78 -11.19
N GLN A 22 -26.17 -14.97 -10.34
CA GLN A 22 -25.63 -14.60 -9.05
C GLN A 22 -25.72 -15.82 -8.12
N LYS A 23 -24.57 -16.41 -7.79
CA LYS A 23 -24.47 -17.65 -6.99
C LYS A 23 -24.85 -17.47 -5.52
N PHE A 24 -25.01 -16.23 -5.06
CA PHE A 24 -25.24 -15.90 -3.66
C PHE A 24 -26.46 -14.97 -3.53
N THR A 25 -27.51 -15.46 -2.88
CA THR A 25 -28.72 -14.71 -2.56
C THR A 25 -28.50 -13.88 -1.29
N TYR A 26 -28.55 -12.56 -1.39
CA TYR A 26 -28.48 -11.66 -0.24
C TYR A 26 -29.89 -11.34 0.30
N THR A 27 -30.01 -11.10 1.61
CA THR A 27 -31.30 -10.96 2.31
C THR A 27 -31.97 -9.60 2.15
N ALA A 28 -31.33 -8.64 1.49
CA ALA A 28 -31.87 -7.29 1.34
C ALA A 28 -33.06 -7.20 0.36
N GLY A 29 -33.38 -8.29 -0.35
CA GLY A 29 -34.55 -8.35 -1.22
C GLY A 29 -34.46 -7.34 -2.37
N SER A 30 -35.41 -6.42 -2.45
CA SER A 30 -35.42 -5.34 -3.45
C SER A 30 -34.53 -4.15 -3.10
N ARG A 31 -33.97 -4.09 -1.89
CA ARG A 31 -33.08 -3.01 -1.47
C ARG A 31 -31.69 -3.20 -2.05
N SER A 32 -31.14 -2.12 -2.60
CA SER A 32 -29.73 -2.08 -3.01
C SER A 32 -28.81 -2.07 -1.78
N PHE A 33 -27.55 -2.47 -1.97
CA PHE A 33 -26.51 -2.37 -0.95
C PHE A 33 -26.38 -0.95 -0.39
N ALA A 34 -26.47 0.08 -1.24
CA ALA A 34 -26.43 1.47 -0.81
C ALA A 34 -27.60 1.82 0.14
N CYS A 35 -28.81 1.33 -0.14
CA CYS A 35 -29.96 1.54 0.73
C CYS A 35 -29.81 0.82 2.07
N VAL A 36 -29.23 -0.38 2.08
CA VAL A 36 -28.94 -1.12 3.30
C VAL A 36 -27.89 -0.39 4.15
N ALA A 37 -26.80 0.05 3.53
CA ALA A 37 -25.76 0.83 4.20
C ALA A 37 -26.35 2.10 4.81
N GLN A 38 -27.08 2.90 4.05
CA GLN A 38 -27.69 4.15 4.54
C GLN A 38 -28.63 3.91 5.73
N ALA A 39 -29.45 2.85 5.69
CA ALA A 39 -30.34 2.52 6.79
C ALA A 39 -29.58 2.09 8.05
N ALA A 40 -28.51 1.32 7.88
CA ALA A 40 -27.66 0.88 8.97
C ALA A 40 -26.86 2.05 9.57
N GLU A 41 -26.29 2.92 8.74
CA GLU A 41 -25.60 4.15 9.16
C GLU A 41 -26.54 5.11 9.89
N ALA A 42 -27.78 5.25 9.43
CA ALA A 42 -28.79 6.07 10.11
C ALA A 42 -29.16 5.51 11.49
N SER A 43 -29.07 4.19 11.68
CA SER A 43 -29.34 3.55 12.97
C SER A 43 -28.15 3.53 13.92
N SER A 44 -26.92 3.38 13.40
CA SER A 44 -25.69 3.31 14.20
C SER A 44 -25.03 4.68 14.43
N GLY A 45 -25.35 5.67 13.60
CA GLY A 45 -24.66 6.97 13.58
C GLY A 45 -23.23 6.91 13.04
N GLN A 46 -22.78 5.75 12.53
CA GLN A 46 -21.41 5.51 12.05
C GLN A 46 -21.44 4.97 10.63
N LYS A 47 -20.41 5.29 9.83
CA LYS A 47 -20.25 4.71 8.50
C LYS A 47 -20.16 3.19 8.56
N VAL A 48 -20.85 2.53 7.64
CA VAL A 48 -20.87 1.07 7.56
C VAL A 48 -19.77 0.62 6.60
N GLY A 49 -18.76 -0.06 7.13
CA GLY A 49 -17.68 -0.66 6.35
C GLY A 49 -18.17 -1.80 5.44
N ARG A 50 -17.37 -2.21 4.46
CA ARG A 50 -17.77 -3.29 3.53
C ARG A 50 -17.91 -4.63 4.25
N LEU A 51 -17.08 -4.90 5.26
CA LEU A 51 -17.20 -6.13 6.05
C LEU A 51 -18.52 -6.17 6.83
N GLN A 52 -18.88 -5.05 7.45
CA GLN A 52 -20.14 -4.93 8.17
C GLN A 52 -21.35 -5.00 7.22
N LEU A 53 -21.25 -4.39 6.04
CA LEU A 53 -22.27 -4.48 5.00
C LEU A 53 -22.48 -5.92 4.55
N PHE A 54 -21.40 -6.69 4.36
CA PHE A 54 -21.46 -8.12 4.04
C PHE A 54 -22.17 -8.90 5.14
N ASP A 55 -21.84 -8.65 6.40
CA ASP A 55 -22.45 -9.34 7.54
C ASP A 55 -23.97 -9.06 7.62
N ILE A 56 -24.40 -7.81 7.40
CA ILE A 56 -25.81 -7.41 7.37
C ILE A 56 -26.55 -8.08 6.21
N THR A 57 -25.95 -8.10 5.01
CA THR A 57 -26.63 -8.56 3.79
C THR A 57 -26.71 -10.08 3.66
N HIS A 58 -25.96 -10.81 4.49
CA HIS A 58 -25.90 -12.27 4.47
C HIS A 58 -26.40 -12.91 5.77
N ARG A 59 -27.01 -12.11 6.65
CA ARG A 59 -27.77 -12.58 7.82
C ARG A 59 -29.27 -12.54 7.56
N LYS A 60 -29.98 -13.51 8.14
CA LYS A 60 -31.44 -13.51 8.23
C LYS A 60 -31.91 -12.50 9.27
N LYS A 61 -33.22 -12.24 9.31
CA LYS A 61 -33.83 -11.33 10.29
C LYS A 61 -33.66 -11.79 11.74
N ASP A 62 -33.45 -13.10 11.96
CA ASP A 62 -33.16 -13.70 13.26
C ASP A 62 -31.67 -13.60 13.67
N GLY A 63 -30.82 -13.01 12.82
CA GLY A 63 -29.38 -12.84 13.05
C GLY A 63 -28.52 -14.04 12.62
N THR A 64 -29.13 -15.16 12.22
CA THR A 64 -28.39 -16.35 11.77
C THR A 64 -27.82 -16.14 10.36
N PRO A 65 -26.67 -16.76 10.03
CA PRO A 65 -26.14 -16.76 8.67
C PRO A 65 -27.15 -17.37 7.68
N MET A 66 -27.20 -16.85 6.46
CA MET A 66 -28.14 -17.33 5.43
C MET A 66 -27.88 -18.81 5.09
N THR A 67 -26.60 -19.17 4.93
CA THR A 67 -26.11 -20.51 4.59
C THR A 67 -24.89 -20.87 5.45
N SER A 68 -24.52 -22.15 5.51
CA SER A 68 -23.30 -22.59 6.18
C SER A 68 -22.03 -22.01 5.53
N GLU A 69 -22.02 -21.87 4.21
CA GLU A 69 -20.93 -21.21 3.48
C GLU A 69 -20.82 -19.72 3.86
N ALA A 70 -21.95 -19.01 3.99
CA ALA A 70 -21.95 -17.64 4.49
C ALA A 70 -21.35 -17.54 5.89
N ALA A 71 -21.68 -18.49 6.76
CA ALA A 71 -21.14 -18.55 8.11
C ALA A 71 -19.60 -18.71 8.08
N GLU A 72 -19.10 -19.65 7.30
CA GLU A 72 -17.66 -19.90 7.16
C GLU A 72 -16.92 -18.67 6.61
N ILE A 73 -17.47 -17.99 5.61
CA ILE A 73 -16.91 -16.76 5.06
C ILE A 73 -16.90 -15.64 6.11
N MET A 74 -18.01 -15.45 6.84
CA MET A 74 -18.08 -14.45 7.91
C MET A 74 -17.03 -14.68 8.99
N ASP A 75 -16.81 -15.93 9.39
CA ASP A 75 -15.81 -16.28 10.39
C ASP A 75 -14.39 -15.98 9.88
N LYS A 76 -14.07 -16.37 8.64
CA LYS A 76 -12.78 -16.02 8.00
C LYS A 76 -12.54 -14.52 7.90
N LEU A 77 -13.58 -13.75 7.55
CA LEU A 77 -13.50 -12.29 7.48
C LEU A 77 -13.23 -11.67 8.85
N LYS A 78 -13.84 -12.19 9.93
CA LYS A 78 -13.60 -11.74 11.31
C LYS A 78 -12.20 -12.07 11.78
N ASP A 79 -11.73 -13.29 11.54
CA ASP A 79 -10.37 -13.72 11.90
C ASP A 79 -9.32 -12.85 11.20
N LYS A 80 -9.49 -12.61 9.89
CA LYS A 80 -8.60 -11.74 9.12
C LYS A 80 -8.63 -10.29 9.58
N LYS A 81 -9.80 -9.76 9.94
CA LYS A 81 -9.91 -8.42 10.52
C LYS A 81 -9.12 -8.30 11.82
N ALA A 82 -9.20 -9.29 12.69
CA ALA A 82 -8.42 -9.32 13.93
C ALA A 82 -6.91 -9.42 13.67
N GLU A 83 -6.48 -10.22 12.68
CA GLU A 83 -5.07 -10.32 12.24
C GLU A 83 -4.54 -8.96 11.75
N TYR A 84 -5.32 -8.27 10.91
CA TYR A 84 -4.95 -6.95 10.40
C TYR A 84 -4.99 -5.86 11.48
N GLU A 85 -5.94 -5.86 12.40
CA GLU A 85 -5.97 -4.91 13.53
C GLU A 85 -4.78 -5.11 14.46
N ALA A 86 -4.33 -6.35 14.67
CA ALA A 86 -3.13 -6.65 15.46
C ALA A 86 -1.84 -6.13 14.79
N THR A 87 -1.77 -6.12 13.45
CA THR A 87 -0.57 -5.70 12.70
C THR A 87 -0.58 -4.21 12.34
N ALA A 88 -1.74 -3.63 12.06
CA ALA A 88 -1.94 -2.21 11.72
C ALA A 88 -1.60 -1.25 12.88
N SER A 89 -1.44 -1.76 14.11
CA SER A 89 -0.85 -1.00 15.22
C SER A 89 0.56 -0.45 14.91
N THR A 90 1.20 -0.88 13.81
CA THR A 90 2.59 -0.50 13.46
C THR A 90 2.71 0.44 12.26
N ASP A 91 1.75 0.47 11.33
CA ASP A 91 1.89 1.20 10.05
C ASP A 91 0.72 2.19 9.83
N SER A 92 0.93 3.44 10.27
CA SER A 92 -0.12 4.48 10.39
C SER A 92 -0.68 5.04 9.06
N SER A 93 -0.35 4.45 7.92
CA SER A 93 -0.69 4.98 6.58
C SER A 93 -1.80 4.21 5.84
N VAL A 94 -2.40 3.19 6.44
CA VAL A 94 -3.39 2.36 5.75
C VAL A 94 -4.82 2.84 6.08
N ASN A 95 -5.58 3.23 5.06
CA ASN A 95 -6.98 3.65 5.23
C ASN A 95 -7.86 2.46 5.64
N PHE A 96 -8.80 2.65 6.57
CA PHE A 96 -9.70 1.58 7.04
C PHE A 96 -10.54 0.98 5.92
N GLU A 97 -11.07 1.78 4.99
CA GLU A 97 -11.75 1.25 3.80
C GLU A 97 -10.83 0.40 2.91
N ASP A 98 -9.52 0.69 2.88
CA ASP A 98 -8.55 -0.11 2.12
C ASP A 98 -8.27 -1.47 2.79
N ILE A 99 -8.32 -1.53 4.13
CA ILE A 99 -8.18 -2.77 4.90
C ILE A 99 -9.38 -3.69 4.66
N ASP A 100 -10.61 -3.17 4.79
CA ASP A 100 -11.83 -3.93 4.51
C ASP A 100 -11.85 -4.48 3.07
N ASN A 101 -11.49 -3.63 2.10
CA ASN A 101 -11.39 -4.02 0.68
C ASN A 101 -10.37 -5.14 0.47
N ARG A 102 -9.21 -5.05 1.14
CA ARG A 102 -8.15 -6.04 1.06
C ARG A 102 -8.59 -7.37 1.66
N ILE A 103 -9.17 -7.36 2.85
CA ILE A 103 -9.65 -8.56 3.55
C ILE A 103 -10.71 -9.28 2.70
N ILE A 104 -11.68 -8.54 2.13
CA ILE A 104 -12.70 -9.15 1.25
C ILE A 104 -12.06 -9.84 0.05
N ASN A 105 -11.09 -9.19 -0.62
CA ASN A 105 -10.43 -9.79 -1.78
C ASN A 105 -9.58 -11.00 -1.41
N GLU A 106 -8.98 -11.05 -0.21
CA GLU A 106 -8.21 -12.21 0.26
C GLU A 106 -9.11 -13.41 0.57
N VAL A 107 -10.30 -13.18 1.15
CA VAL A 107 -11.23 -14.26 1.54
C VAL A 107 -12.09 -14.73 0.37
N LEU A 108 -12.60 -13.81 -0.46
CA LEU A 108 -13.52 -14.12 -1.57
C LEU A 108 -12.83 -14.24 -2.92
N GLY A 109 -11.57 -13.78 -3.02
CA GLY A 109 -10.91 -13.54 -4.29
C GLY A 109 -11.31 -12.19 -4.91
N PRO A 110 -10.58 -11.72 -5.94
CA PRO A 110 -10.95 -10.51 -6.65
C PRO A 110 -12.33 -10.67 -7.33
N GLU A 111 -13.23 -9.70 -7.12
CA GLU A 111 -14.61 -9.77 -7.59
C GLU A 111 -14.71 -9.81 -9.14
N SER A 112 -13.64 -9.43 -9.86
CA SER A 112 -13.55 -9.53 -11.32
C SER A 112 -12.11 -9.64 -11.84
N GLN A 113 -11.97 -10.10 -13.10
CA GLN A 113 -10.69 -10.10 -13.82
C GLN A 113 -10.07 -8.69 -13.90
N SER A 114 -10.89 -7.67 -14.17
CA SER A 114 -10.42 -6.28 -14.23
C SER A 114 -9.81 -5.82 -12.90
N GLN A 115 -10.38 -6.24 -11.77
CA GLN A 115 -9.88 -5.92 -10.45
C GLN A 115 -8.61 -6.69 -10.11
N ALA A 116 -8.51 -7.95 -10.54
CA ALA A 116 -7.29 -8.75 -10.40
C ALA A 116 -6.11 -8.12 -11.16
N GLU A 117 -6.35 -7.62 -12.39
CA GLU A 117 -5.34 -6.91 -13.17
C GLU A 117 -4.90 -5.60 -12.52
N VAL A 118 -5.85 -4.81 -11.99
CA VAL A 118 -5.54 -3.59 -11.25
C VAL A 118 -4.68 -3.89 -10.02
N GLN A 119 -4.99 -4.94 -9.26
CA GLN A 119 -4.19 -5.31 -8.10
C GLN A 119 -2.76 -5.71 -8.50
N ARG A 120 -2.63 -6.55 -9.54
CA ARG A 120 -1.32 -6.93 -10.08
C ARG A 120 -0.49 -5.72 -10.51
N LEU A 121 -1.12 -4.73 -11.15
CA LEU A 121 -0.44 -3.50 -11.56
C LEU A 121 0.01 -2.67 -10.34
N LYS A 122 -0.82 -2.59 -9.29
CA LYS A 122 -0.43 -1.92 -8.04
C LYS A 122 0.79 -2.59 -7.40
N ASP A 123 0.79 -3.91 -7.32
CA ASP A 123 1.91 -4.67 -6.75
C ASP A 123 3.20 -4.47 -7.55
N GLN A 124 3.10 -4.44 -8.89
CA GLN A 124 4.22 -4.10 -9.77
C GLN A 124 4.76 -2.68 -9.54
N ILE A 125 3.88 -1.69 -9.36
CA ILE A 125 4.29 -0.30 -9.08
C ILE A 125 5.06 -0.23 -7.76
N VAL A 126 4.55 -0.88 -6.70
CA VAL A 126 5.22 -0.92 -5.40
C VAL A 126 6.59 -1.59 -5.52
N GLN A 127 6.68 -2.71 -6.26
CA GLN A 127 7.95 -3.38 -6.50
C GLN A 127 8.96 -2.48 -7.21
N ILE A 128 8.55 -1.82 -8.30
CA ILE A 128 9.42 -0.90 -9.06
C ILE A 128 9.87 0.27 -8.19
N GLN A 129 8.98 0.83 -7.38
CA GLN A 129 9.32 1.92 -6.46
C GLN A 129 10.37 1.48 -5.43
N ASN A 130 10.20 0.30 -4.82
CA ASN A 130 11.14 -0.24 -3.84
C ASN A 130 12.50 -0.53 -4.46
N GLU A 131 12.55 -1.13 -5.65
CA GLU A 131 13.79 -1.36 -6.39
C GLU A 131 14.51 -0.04 -6.69
N LYS A 132 13.77 0.99 -7.12
CA LYS A 132 14.33 2.31 -7.42
C LYS A 132 14.84 3.02 -6.17
N ILE A 133 14.14 2.93 -5.05
CA ILE A 133 14.61 3.45 -3.75
C ILE A 133 15.90 2.75 -3.32
N SER A 134 15.98 1.43 -3.51
CA SER A 134 17.18 0.65 -3.19
C SER A 134 18.37 1.10 -4.03
N GLN A 135 18.19 1.26 -5.35
CA GLN A 135 19.23 1.75 -6.26
C GLN A 135 19.72 3.15 -5.87
N LEU A 136 18.81 4.07 -5.56
CA LEU A 136 19.16 5.43 -5.14
C LEU A 136 19.99 5.45 -3.84
N ARG A 137 19.70 4.55 -2.89
CA ARG A 137 20.49 4.43 -1.66
C ARG A 137 21.91 3.95 -1.93
N VAL A 138 22.07 2.98 -2.83
CA VAL A 138 23.39 2.49 -3.24
C VAL A 138 24.18 3.59 -3.96
N GLU A 139 23.55 4.33 -4.88
CA GLU A 139 24.19 5.42 -5.60
C GLU A 139 24.59 6.57 -4.65
N ALA A 140 23.75 6.91 -3.68
CA ALA A 140 24.06 7.91 -2.67
C ALA A 140 25.27 7.51 -1.82
N ALA A 141 25.32 6.27 -1.34
CA ALA A 141 26.45 5.76 -0.56
C ALA A 141 27.76 5.75 -1.38
N ALA A 142 27.69 5.40 -2.67
CA ALA A 142 28.85 5.46 -3.55
C ALA A 142 29.37 6.89 -3.74
N ARG A 143 28.47 7.88 -3.91
CA ARG A 143 28.85 9.29 -4.00
C ARG A 143 29.46 9.83 -2.71
N GLU A 144 28.92 9.46 -1.55
CA GLU A 144 29.51 9.85 -0.26
C GLU A 144 30.91 9.26 -0.07
N ALA A 145 31.10 7.98 -0.39
CA ALA A 145 32.41 7.35 -0.30
C ALA A 145 33.44 8.01 -1.23
N GLU A 146 33.03 8.36 -2.45
CA GLU A 146 33.89 9.05 -3.41
C GLU A 146 34.22 10.48 -2.95
N ALA A 147 33.25 11.20 -2.38
CA ALA A 147 33.48 12.52 -1.80
C ALA A 147 34.47 12.46 -0.62
N ALA A 148 34.29 11.50 0.29
CA ALA A 148 35.18 11.28 1.42
C ALA A 148 36.61 10.95 0.97
N ALA A 149 36.76 10.09 -0.05
CA ALA A 149 38.08 9.76 -0.61
C ALA A 149 38.78 10.99 -1.21
N ARG A 150 38.05 11.84 -1.94
CA ARG A 150 38.59 13.09 -2.49
C ARG A 150 39.01 14.06 -1.37
N GLU A 151 38.21 14.18 -0.31
CA GLU A 151 38.53 15.03 0.83
C GLU A 151 39.76 14.53 1.60
N GLU A 152 39.89 13.21 1.80
CA GLU A 152 41.07 12.61 2.43
C GLU A 152 42.35 12.87 1.62
N GLU A 153 42.27 12.78 0.28
CA GLU A 153 43.40 13.09 -0.60
C GLU A 153 43.80 14.56 -0.52
N GLN A 154 42.83 15.48 -0.51
CA GLN A 154 43.08 16.92 -0.33
C GLN A 154 43.70 17.22 1.04
N ASN A 155 43.19 16.60 2.11
CA ASN A 155 43.73 16.76 3.45
C ASN A 155 45.17 16.26 3.54
N LYS A 156 45.51 15.14 2.89
CA LYS A 156 46.90 14.64 2.79
C LYS A 156 47.81 15.67 2.12
N LYS A 157 47.41 16.23 0.97
CA LYS A 157 48.18 17.26 0.25
C LYS A 157 48.36 18.52 1.11
N TYR A 158 47.31 18.95 1.81
CA TYR A 158 47.37 20.10 2.70
C TYR A 158 48.36 19.89 3.86
N ASN A 159 48.31 18.73 4.51
CA ASN A 159 49.21 18.38 5.60
C ASN A 159 50.68 18.31 5.15
N GLU A 160 50.93 17.76 3.96
CA GLU A 160 52.28 17.71 3.38
C GLU A 160 52.84 19.11 3.10
N LEU A 161 52.03 19.99 2.53
CA LEU A 161 52.40 21.39 2.31
C LEU A 161 52.70 22.11 3.64
N GLN A 162 51.90 21.87 4.67
CA GLN A 162 52.12 22.43 6.00
C GLN A 162 53.47 21.98 6.59
N LEU A 163 53.83 20.70 6.42
CA LEU A 163 55.11 20.15 6.88
C LEU A 163 56.30 20.78 6.14
N GLN A 164 56.19 20.96 4.82
CA GLN A 164 57.22 21.64 4.02
C GLN A 164 57.41 23.09 4.48
N LEU A 165 56.31 23.81 4.73
CA LEU A 165 56.36 25.19 5.21
C LEU A 165 57.04 25.30 6.58
N GLN A 166 56.74 24.37 7.49
CA GLN A 166 57.36 24.29 8.82
C GLN A 166 58.87 24.01 8.72
N SER A 167 59.28 23.10 7.84
CA SER A 167 60.70 22.80 7.60
C SER A 167 61.46 24.04 7.10
N MET A 168 60.89 24.78 6.14
CA MET A 168 61.46 26.01 5.63
C MET A 168 61.57 27.10 6.71
N MET A 169 60.54 27.28 7.55
CA MET A 169 60.58 28.20 8.70
C MET A 169 61.71 27.85 9.67
N THR A 170 61.89 26.56 9.94
CA THR A 170 62.94 26.08 10.86
C THR A 170 64.34 26.38 10.32
N MET A 171 64.57 26.08 9.03
CA MET A 171 65.84 26.39 8.36
C MET A 171 66.12 27.90 8.32
N PHE A 172 65.09 28.72 8.06
CA PHE A 172 65.22 30.17 8.06
C PHE A 172 65.61 30.72 9.44
N GLN A 173 65.01 30.21 10.53
CA GLN A 173 65.39 30.59 11.89
C GLN A 173 66.82 30.19 12.26
N GLN A 174 67.29 29.02 11.82
CA GLN A 174 68.68 28.59 12.04
C GLN A 174 69.67 29.48 11.29
N PHE A 175 69.35 29.90 10.07
CA PHE A 175 70.18 30.83 9.32
C PHE A 175 70.26 32.21 9.99
N GLN A 176 69.18 32.66 10.63
CA GLN A 176 69.19 33.92 11.39
C GLN A 176 69.92 33.83 12.74
N ASN A 177 70.07 32.63 13.31
CA ASN A 177 70.76 32.40 14.58
C ASN A 177 71.84 31.31 14.43
N PRO A 178 72.97 31.61 13.77
CA PRO A 178 74.02 30.62 13.56
C PRO A 178 74.63 30.20 14.91
N PRO A 179 74.91 28.90 15.11
CA PRO A 179 75.57 28.45 16.32
C PRO A 179 77.01 29.00 16.36
N PHE A 180 77.35 29.65 17.48
CA PHE A 180 78.72 30.08 17.82
C PHE A 180 79.60 28.87 18.18
#